data_AF-A0A3D9C366-F1
#
_entry.id   AF-A0A3D9C366-F1
#
_cell.length_a   1.000
_cell.length_b   1.000
_cell.length_c   1.000
_cell.angle_alpha   90.00
_cell.angle_beta   90.00
_cell.angle_gamma   90.00
#
_symmetry.space_group_name_H-M   'P 1'
#
loop_
_entity.id
_entity.type
_entity.pdbx_description
1 polymer ?
#
loop_
_entity_poly.entity_id
_entity_poly.type
_entity_poly.pdbx_seq_one_letter_code
_entity_poly.pdbx_strand_id
1 'polypeptide(L)'
;MEGFKHLKREGAGYQVKQYISLQHLIVVIWVLISIIVIVNTSYLKTGIGMLVFSLLLTIISFIPPKIYFDPASQVLTVVNTGLVRRKFTYDLNDFEGFELQTIGLSMIPLGCYLYGNFKNISHFKRPVISQSFSKRTMQEVVNELEDLNKKYNRTLI
;
A
#
# COMPACT_ATOMS: atom_id res chain seq x y z
N MET A 1 -12.68 -0.26 24.80
CA MET A 1 -12.35 0.51 23.59
C MET A 1 -11.76 -0.46 22.60
N GLU A 2 -12.57 -0.90 21.65
CA GLU A 2 -12.12 -1.81 20.58
C GLU A 2 -11.05 -1.08 19.76
N GLY A 3 -9.87 -1.68 19.67
CA GLY A 3 -8.75 -1.10 18.93
C GLY A 3 -9.04 -1.09 17.42
N PHE A 4 -8.45 -0.14 16.70
CA PHE A 4 -8.43 -0.16 15.25
C PHE A 4 -7.73 -1.43 14.77
N LYS A 5 -8.34 -2.15 13.82
CA LYS A 5 -7.87 -3.43 13.29
C LYS A 5 -6.85 -3.25 12.16
N HIS A 6 -6.97 -2.16 11.40
CA HIS A 6 -6.17 -1.85 10.23
C HIS A 6 -5.12 -0.76 10.51
N LEU A 7 -5.20 -0.12 11.67
CA LEU A 7 -4.25 0.90 12.14
C LEU A 7 -3.46 0.38 13.35
N LYS A 8 -2.13 0.45 13.26
CA LYS A 8 -1.24 0.12 14.38
C LYS A 8 -0.76 1.39 15.05
N ARG A 9 -1.01 1.56 16.35
CA ARG A 9 -0.50 2.72 17.10
C ARG A 9 1.03 2.71 17.14
N GLU A 10 1.65 3.81 16.76
CA GLU A 10 3.11 3.98 16.76
C GLU A 10 3.44 5.40 17.27
N GLY A 11 3.85 5.49 18.53
CA GLY A 11 4.05 6.77 19.22
C GLY A 11 2.75 7.58 19.35
N ALA A 12 2.79 8.83 18.88
CA ALA A 12 1.64 9.75 18.86
C ALA A 12 0.68 9.50 17.67
N GLY A 13 1.12 8.74 16.66
CA GLY A 13 0.35 8.49 15.43
C GLY A 13 -0.01 7.01 15.23
N TYR A 14 -0.44 6.72 14.01
CA TYR A 14 -0.93 5.42 13.58
C TYR A 14 -0.28 5.01 12.25
N GLN A 15 0.33 3.82 12.23
CA GLN A 15 0.81 3.20 11.01
C GLN A 15 -0.34 2.47 10.31
N VAL A 16 -0.60 2.79 9.05
CA VAL A 16 -1.62 2.13 8.22
C VAL A 16 -1.08 0.80 7.72
N LYS A 17 -1.83 -0.28 7.96
CA LYS A 17 -1.46 -1.61 7.50
C LYS A 17 -1.54 -1.70 5.96
N GLN A 18 -0.51 -2.32 5.38
CA GLN A 18 -0.45 -2.66 3.95
C GLN A 18 -0.82 -4.13 3.77
N TYR A 19 -1.62 -4.45 2.76
CA TYR A 19 -2.03 -5.81 2.46
C TYR A 19 -1.40 -6.31 1.16
N ILE A 20 -1.37 -7.63 1.03
CA ILE A 20 -0.96 -8.30 -0.20
C ILE A 20 -1.98 -7.95 -1.30
N SER A 21 -1.48 -7.48 -2.43
CA SER A 21 -2.25 -7.23 -3.66
C SER A 21 -1.99 -8.34 -4.69
N LEU A 22 -2.80 -8.42 -5.75
CA LEU A 22 -2.62 -9.44 -6.80
C LEU A 22 -1.24 -9.41 -7.44
N GLN A 23 -0.62 -8.22 -7.53
CA GLN A 23 0.74 -8.07 -8.04
C GLN A 23 1.71 -9.03 -7.34
N HIS A 24 1.57 -9.22 -6.03
CA HIS A 24 2.41 -10.14 -5.26
C HIS A 24 2.17 -11.60 -5.69
N LEU A 25 0.91 -11.98 -5.91
CA LEU A 25 0.55 -13.33 -6.36
C LEU A 25 1.09 -13.59 -7.79
N ILE A 26 0.94 -12.63 -8.69
CA ILE A 26 1.44 -12.72 -10.07
C ILE A 26 2.96 -12.94 -10.06
N VAL A 27 3.68 -12.19 -9.25
CA VAL A 27 5.14 -12.30 -9.16
C VAL A 27 5.57 -13.66 -8.58
N VAL A 28 4.83 -14.20 -7.59
CA VAL A 28 5.08 -15.56 -7.08
C VAL A 28 4.83 -16.63 -8.16
N ILE A 29 3.77 -16.50 -8.94
CA ILE A 29 3.48 -17.41 -10.07
C ILE A 29 4.62 -17.39 -11.09
N TRP A 30 5.17 -16.21 -11.40
CA TRP A 30 6.32 -16.09 -12.30
C TRP A 30 7.58 -16.82 -11.80
N VAL A 31 7.84 -16.79 -10.49
CA VAL A 31 8.92 -17.58 -9.88
C VAL A 31 8.67 -19.07 -10.07
N LEU A 32 7.44 -19.55 -9.86
CA LEU A 32 7.09 -20.96 -10.06
C LEU A 32 7.25 -21.40 -11.52
N ILE A 33 6.78 -20.59 -12.47
CA ILE A 33 6.96 -20.85 -13.91
C ILE A 33 8.45 -20.96 -14.24
N SER A 34 9.28 -20.08 -13.68
CA SER A 34 10.74 -20.12 -13.90
C SER A 34 11.36 -21.43 -13.40
N ILE A 35 10.93 -21.93 -12.23
CA ILE A 35 11.37 -23.23 -11.69
C ILE A 35 10.92 -24.38 -12.60
N ILE A 36 9.66 -24.36 -13.06
CA ILE A 36 9.13 -25.39 -13.97
C ILE A 36 9.93 -25.44 -15.26
N VAL A 37 10.29 -24.29 -15.82
CA VAL A 37 11.11 -24.22 -17.04
C VAL A 37 12.51 -24.83 -16.80
N ILE A 38 13.12 -24.58 -15.65
CA ILE A 38 14.43 -25.16 -15.31
C ILE A 38 14.36 -26.68 -15.19
N VAL A 39 13.32 -27.22 -14.52
CA VAL A 39 13.21 -28.64 -14.20
C VAL A 39 12.71 -29.48 -15.37
N ASN A 40 11.74 -28.96 -16.13
CA ASN A 40 11.02 -29.73 -17.15
C ASN A 40 11.46 -29.46 -18.59
N THR A 41 12.43 -28.57 -18.81
CA THR A 41 12.91 -28.26 -20.17
C THR A 41 14.43 -28.28 -20.26
N SER A 42 14.96 -28.45 -21.47
CA SER A 42 16.39 -28.33 -21.75
C SER A 42 16.90 -26.88 -21.77
N TYR A 43 16.01 -25.89 -21.57
CA TYR A 43 16.32 -24.46 -21.63
C TYR A 43 16.83 -23.90 -20.29
N LEU A 44 17.85 -24.55 -19.71
CA LEU A 44 18.40 -24.20 -18.40
C LEU A 44 18.88 -22.74 -18.31
N LYS A 45 19.54 -22.23 -19.37
CA LYS A 45 20.00 -20.83 -19.42
C LYS A 45 18.84 -19.83 -19.38
N THR A 46 17.77 -20.11 -20.13
CA THR A 46 16.56 -19.27 -20.16
C THR A 46 15.82 -19.32 -18.83
N GLY A 47 15.68 -20.50 -18.24
CA GLY A 47 15.05 -20.70 -16.94
C GLY A 47 15.77 -19.94 -15.82
N ILE A 48 17.11 -19.98 -15.78
CA ILE A 48 17.91 -19.22 -14.81
C ILE A 48 17.71 -17.71 -15.02
N GLY A 49 17.75 -17.22 -16.26
CA GLY A 49 17.51 -15.81 -16.56
C GLY A 49 16.13 -15.33 -16.10
N MET A 50 15.08 -16.11 -16.38
CA MET A 50 13.73 -15.83 -15.91
C MET A 50 13.62 -15.85 -14.39
N LEU A 51 14.29 -16.80 -13.72
CA LEU A 51 14.27 -16.91 -12.27
C LEU A 51 14.92 -15.70 -11.61
N VAL A 52 16.11 -15.30 -12.05
CA VAL A 52 16.81 -14.12 -11.51
C VAL A 52 15.97 -12.86 -11.70
N PHE A 53 15.40 -12.68 -12.88
CA PHE A 53 14.53 -11.54 -13.17
C PHE A 53 13.28 -11.52 -12.28
N SER A 54 12.62 -12.67 -12.13
CA SER A 54 11.43 -12.81 -11.30
C SER A 54 11.72 -12.60 -9.81
N LEU A 55 12.87 -13.05 -9.31
CA LEU A 55 13.34 -12.77 -7.95
C LEU A 55 13.58 -11.27 -7.72
N LEU A 56 14.21 -10.58 -8.67
CA LEU A 56 14.39 -9.12 -8.58
C LEU A 56 13.04 -8.39 -8.52
N LEU A 57 12.08 -8.76 -9.37
CA LEU A 57 10.72 -8.21 -9.32
C LEU A 57 9.99 -8.53 -8.00
N THR A 58 10.24 -9.71 -7.43
CA THR A 58 9.70 -10.12 -6.12
C THR A 58 10.20 -9.19 -5.03
N ILE A 59 11.51 -8.98 -4.95
CA ILE A 59 12.11 -8.10 -3.93
C ILE A 59 11.51 -6.69 -4.03
N ILE A 60 11.38 -6.14 -5.25
CA ILE A 60 10.82 -4.80 -5.44
C ILE A 60 9.34 -4.75 -5.07
N SER A 61 8.55 -5.76 -5.43
CA SER A 61 7.10 -5.77 -5.20
C SER A 61 6.74 -5.96 -3.72
N PHE A 62 7.55 -6.70 -2.97
CA PHE A 62 7.30 -7.02 -1.55
C PHE A 62 7.86 -6.00 -0.55
N ILE A 63 8.41 -4.87 -1.00
CA ILE A 63 8.82 -3.77 -0.11
C ILE A 63 7.70 -2.71 -0.09
N PRO A 64 6.71 -2.81 0.81
CA PRO A 64 5.63 -1.84 0.86
C PRO A 64 6.11 -0.49 1.42
N PRO A 65 5.50 0.62 1.00
CA PRO A 65 5.67 1.90 1.68
C PRO A 65 5.08 1.82 3.10
N LYS A 66 5.74 2.46 4.06
CA LYS A 66 5.19 2.64 5.41
C LYS A 66 4.48 3.98 5.47
N ILE A 67 3.25 3.96 5.99
CA ILE A 67 2.37 5.13 5.97
C ILE A 67 1.95 5.43 7.38
N TYR A 68 2.30 6.63 7.80
CA TYR A 68 2.13 7.13 9.15
C TYR A 68 1.12 8.26 9.12
N PHE A 69 0.04 8.08 9.85
CA PHE A 69 -1.02 9.05 10.01
C PHE A 69 -0.95 9.61 11.42
N ASP A 70 -0.58 10.88 11.56
CA ASP A 70 -0.53 11.57 12.85
C ASP A 70 -1.62 12.67 12.87
N PRO A 71 -2.80 12.36 13.44
CA PRO A 71 -3.86 13.35 13.57
C PRO A 71 -3.50 14.45 14.57
N ALA A 72 -2.60 14.18 15.54
CA ALA A 72 -2.22 15.16 16.55
C ALA A 72 -1.35 16.27 15.97
N SER A 73 -0.39 15.90 15.12
CA SER A 73 0.45 16.84 14.40
C SER A 73 -0.17 17.34 13.09
N GLN A 74 -1.39 16.89 12.74
CA GLN A 74 -2.08 17.16 11.46
C GLN A 74 -1.23 16.79 10.24
N VAL A 75 -0.54 15.66 10.28
CA VAL A 75 0.44 15.27 9.25
C VAL A 75 0.28 13.82 8.82
N LEU A 76 0.39 13.59 7.51
CA LEU A 76 0.50 12.27 6.89
C LEU A 76 1.90 12.09 6.32
N THR A 77 2.63 11.08 6.78
CA THR A 77 3.98 10.78 6.31
C THR A 77 4.01 9.46 5.54
N VAL A 78 4.43 9.51 4.29
CA VAL A 78 4.71 8.34 3.44
C VAL A 78 6.22 8.11 3.42
N VAL A 79 6.65 7.00 4.00
CA VAL A 79 8.03 6.53 3.95
C VAL A 79 8.12 5.39 2.96
N ASN A 80 8.67 5.67 1.78
CA ASN A 80 9.00 4.62 0.85
C ASN A 80 10.29 3.91 1.34
N THR A 81 10.19 2.62 1.64
CA THR A 81 11.28 1.83 2.22
C THR A 81 12.04 0.98 1.19
N GLY A 82 11.72 1.15 -0.09
CA GLY A 82 12.37 0.47 -1.22
C GLY A 82 13.84 0.84 -1.43
N LEU A 83 14.32 0.64 -2.67
CA LEU A 83 15.72 0.84 -3.06
C LEU A 83 16.26 2.25 -2.74
N VAL A 84 15.40 3.27 -2.82
CA VAL A 84 15.72 4.63 -2.41
C VAL A 84 14.74 5.05 -1.33
N ARG A 85 15.25 5.25 -0.11
CA ARG A 85 14.44 5.75 1.01
C ARG A 85 14.03 7.19 0.72
N ARG A 86 12.72 7.40 0.53
CA ARG A 86 12.13 8.73 0.38
C ARG A 86 11.06 8.90 1.43
N LYS A 87 11.10 10.03 2.13
CA LYS A 87 10.09 10.45 3.10
C LYS A 87 9.36 11.64 2.50
N PHE A 88 8.06 11.49 2.31
CA PHE A 88 7.17 12.57 1.92
C PHE A 88 6.25 12.85 3.09
N THR A 89 6.12 14.12 3.44
CA THR A 89 5.28 14.58 4.55
C THR A 89 4.23 15.52 3.96
N TYR A 90 2.98 15.24 4.25
CA TYR A 90 1.80 15.90 3.74
C TYR A 90 1.05 16.53 4.92
N ASP A 91 0.60 17.77 4.74
CA ASP A 91 -0.24 18.46 5.72
C ASP A 91 -1.70 17.99 5.54
N LEU A 92 -2.36 17.61 6.64
CA LEU A 92 -3.77 17.22 6.63
C LEU A 92 -4.71 18.41 6.43
N ASN A 93 -4.26 19.66 6.59
CA ASN A 93 -5.04 20.86 6.26
C ASN A 93 -5.36 20.93 4.76
N ASP A 94 -4.46 20.42 3.92
CA ASP A 94 -4.64 20.34 2.47
C ASP A 94 -5.41 19.09 2.03
N PHE A 95 -5.83 18.23 2.95
CA PHE A 95 -6.49 16.96 2.65
C PHE A 95 -7.92 17.16 2.11
N GLU A 96 -8.18 16.66 0.90
CA GLU A 96 -9.51 16.72 0.27
C GLU A 96 -10.38 15.51 0.61
N GLY A 97 -9.75 14.37 0.91
CA GLY A 97 -10.46 13.12 1.17
C GLY A 97 -9.73 11.89 0.68
N PHE A 98 -10.33 10.75 0.98
CA PHE A 98 -9.87 9.44 0.54
C PHE A 98 -10.53 9.05 -0.78
N GLU A 99 -9.73 8.55 -1.72
CA GLU A 99 -10.21 8.04 -3.00
C GLU A 99 -9.88 6.55 -3.10
N LEU A 100 -10.93 5.73 -3.24
CA LEU A 100 -10.78 4.29 -3.41
C LEU A 100 -10.84 3.97 -4.89
N GLN A 101 -9.72 3.51 -5.45
CA GLN A 101 -9.64 3.06 -6.82
C GLN A 101 -9.57 1.54 -6.85
N THR A 102 -10.52 0.91 -7.53
CA THR A 102 -10.46 -0.52 -7.81
C THR A 102 -9.99 -0.71 -9.24
N ILE A 103 -8.82 -1.30 -9.41
CA ILE A 103 -8.30 -1.73 -10.71
C ILE A 103 -8.82 -3.15 -10.93
N GLY A 104 -9.48 -3.39 -12.04
CA GLY A 104 -10.05 -4.70 -12.39
C GLY A 104 -9.94 -4.99 -13.87
N LEU A 105 -9.94 -6.28 -14.22
CA LEU A 105 -10.17 -6.73 -15.59
C LEU A 105 -11.60 -7.29 -15.63
N SER A 106 -12.51 -6.57 -16.30
CA SER A 106 -13.94 -6.89 -16.32
C SER A 106 -14.54 -7.00 -14.90
N MET A 107 -14.77 -8.22 -14.39
CA MET A 107 -15.37 -8.47 -13.07
C MET A 107 -14.38 -8.88 -11.98
N ILE A 108 -13.10 -9.10 -12.30
CA ILE A 108 -12.11 -9.56 -11.31
C ILE A 108 -11.32 -8.33 -10.80
N PRO A 109 -11.42 -7.98 -9.50
CA PRO A 109 -10.60 -6.93 -8.93
C PRO A 109 -9.14 -7.39 -8.92
N LEU A 110 -8.30 -6.73 -9.71
CA LEU A 110 -6.85 -6.94 -9.72
C LEU A 110 -6.19 -6.26 -8.52
N GLY A 111 -6.80 -5.20 -7.99
CA GLY A 111 -6.34 -4.56 -6.76
C GLY A 111 -7.20 -3.37 -6.39
N CYS A 112 -7.41 -3.19 -5.09
CA CYS A 112 -8.03 -2.01 -4.53
C CYS A 112 -6.93 -1.16 -3.87
N TYR A 113 -6.82 0.08 -4.32
CA TYR A 113 -5.87 1.05 -3.82
C TYR A 113 -6.64 2.18 -3.15
N LEU A 114 -6.19 2.52 -1.95
CA LEU A 114 -6.67 3.66 -1.21
C LEU A 114 -5.67 4.80 -1.42
N TYR A 115 -6.14 5.92 -1.94
CA TYR A 115 -5.35 7.14 -2.12
C TYR A 115 -5.82 8.23 -1.16
N GLY A 116 -4.89 9.05 -0.70
CA GLY A 116 -5.19 10.30 -0.02
C GLY A 116 -5.05 11.43 -1.04
N ASN A 117 -6.08 12.24 -1.22
CA ASN A 117 -6.03 13.36 -2.15
C ASN A 117 -5.74 14.65 -1.38
N PHE A 118 -4.77 15.43 -1.85
CA PHE A 118 -4.37 16.68 -1.20
C PHE A 118 -4.32 17.83 -2.21
N LYS A 119 -4.73 19.02 -1.79
CA LYS A 119 -4.60 20.28 -2.52
C LYS A 119 -3.13 20.73 -2.52
N ASN A 120 -2.73 21.33 -3.63
CA ASN A 120 -1.59 22.25 -3.67
C ASN A 120 -0.24 21.75 -3.14
N ILE A 121 0.14 20.52 -3.48
CA ILE A 121 1.41 19.91 -3.09
C ILE A 121 2.42 19.92 -4.25
N SER A 122 3.70 20.10 -3.92
CA SER A 122 4.83 20.02 -4.86
C SER A 122 5.22 18.58 -5.24
N HIS A 123 4.67 17.57 -4.56
CA HIS A 123 4.94 16.14 -4.76
C HIS A 123 3.70 15.41 -5.30
N PHE A 124 3.66 14.07 -5.23
CA PHE A 124 2.53 13.29 -5.72
C PHE A 124 1.20 13.76 -5.10
N LYS A 125 0.30 14.26 -5.95
CA LYS A 125 -1.03 14.75 -5.54
C LYS A 125 -1.88 13.70 -4.84
N ARG A 126 -1.63 12.42 -5.17
CA ARG A 126 -2.38 11.26 -4.70
C ARG A 126 -1.42 10.16 -4.21
N PRO A 127 -0.84 10.28 -3.00
CA PRO A 127 -0.12 9.17 -2.40
C PRO A 127 -1.04 7.96 -2.19
N VAL A 128 -0.55 6.77 -2.51
CA VAL A 128 -1.17 5.51 -2.08
C VAL A 128 -1.03 5.43 -0.56
N ILE A 129 -2.14 5.21 0.15
CA ILE A 129 -2.27 5.10 1.61
C ILE A 129 -2.36 3.64 2.06
N SER A 130 -3.04 2.81 1.29
CA SER A 130 -3.06 1.36 1.49
C SER A 130 -3.46 0.66 0.20
N GLN A 131 -3.25 -0.64 0.15
CA GLN A 131 -3.68 -1.50 -0.94
C GLN A 131 -4.16 -2.83 -0.39
N SER A 132 -5.11 -3.45 -1.07
CA SER A 132 -5.63 -4.80 -0.76
C SER A 132 -6.27 -5.43 -1.99
N PHE A 133 -6.43 -6.76 -1.97
CA PHE A 133 -7.25 -7.47 -2.95
C PHE A 133 -8.76 -7.24 -2.73
N SER A 134 -9.18 -6.87 -1.52
CA SER A 134 -10.59 -6.70 -1.14
C SER A 134 -10.98 -5.23 -1.00
N LYS A 135 -12.00 -4.82 -1.76
CA LYS A 135 -12.64 -3.50 -1.63
C LYS A 135 -13.18 -3.27 -0.22
N ARG A 136 -13.77 -4.31 0.38
CA ARG A 136 -14.30 -4.27 1.75
C ARG A 136 -13.21 -3.92 2.76
N THR A 137 -12.03 -4.55 2.65
CA THR A 137 -10.90 -4.25 3.53
C THR A 137 -10.44 -2.80 3.40
N MET A 138 -10.39 -2.25 2.18
CA MET A 138 -10.04 -0.85 1.98
C MET A 138 -11.11 0.11 2.52
N GLN A 139 -12.39 -0.25 2.41
CA GLN A 139 -13.48 0.52 3.04
C GLN A 139 -13.39 0.49 4.57
N GLU A 140 -13.08 -0.66 5.17
CA GLU A 140 -12.82 -0.78 6.61
C GLU A 140 -11.65 0.13 7.02
N VAL A 141 -10.57 0.19 6.24
CA VAL A 141 -9.44 1.11 6.48
C VAL A 141 -9.85 2.58 6.39
N VAL A 142 -10.66 2.96 5.40
CA VAL A 142 -11.18 4.34 5.27
C VAL A 142 -12.01 4.72 6.49
N ASN A 143 -12.94 3.85 6.89
CA ASN A 143 -13.80 4.10 8.04
C ASN A 143 -12.98 4.29 9.32
N GLU A 144 -11.97 3.43 9.54
CA GLU A 144 -11.08 3.58 10.70
C GLU A 144 -10.27 4.89 10.67
N LEU A 145 -9.79 5.32 9.51
CA LEU A 145 -9.07 6.59 9.34
C LEU A 145 -9.98 7.79 9.57
N GLU A 146 -11.22 7.76 9.06
CA GLU A 146 -12.20 8.81 9.28
C GLU A 146 -12.64 8.89 10.74
N ASP A 147 -12.88 7.74 11.38
CA ASP A 147 -13.26 7.68 12.80
C ASP A 147 -12.14 8.19 13.68
N LEU A 148 -10.88 7.87 13.34
CA LEU A 148 -9.72 8.42 14.01
C LEU A 148 -9.67 9.95 13.90
N ASN A 149 -9.89 10.49 12.70
CA ASN A 149 -9.89 11.94 12.47
C ASN A 149 -11.05 12.64 13.20
N LYS A 150 -12.27 12.09 13.14
CA LYS A 150 -13.45 12.59 13.87
C LYS A 150 -13.23 12.58 15.38
N LYS A 151 -12.66 11.51 15.92
CA LYS A 151 -12.36 11.39 17.34
C LYS A 151 -11.39 12.47 17.79
N TYR A 152 -10.34 12.72 17.00
CA TYR A 152 -9.36 13.76 17.32
C TYR A 152 -9.99 15.17 17.27
N ASN A 153 -10.76 15.48 16.22
CA ASN A 153 -11.44 16.77 16.10
C ASN A 153 -12.47 17.02 17.21
N ARG A 154 -13.15 15.98 17.72
CA ARG A 154 -14.04 16.09 18.89
C ARG A 154 -13.31 16.28 20.22
N THR A 155 -12.02 15.96 20.29
CA THR A 155 -11.21 16.13 21.51
C THR A 155 -10.63 17.55 21.61
N LEU A 156 -10.66 18.31 20.50
CA LEU A 156 -10.21 19.71 20.41
C LEU A 156 -11.34 20.74 20.64
N ILE A 157 -12.59 20.29 20.76
CA ILE A 157 -13.78 21.10 21.10
C ILE A 157 -14.09 20.87 22.58
#